data_AF-A0A2V4GVT2-F1
#
_entry.id   AF-A0A2V4GVT2-F1
#
_cell.length_a   1.000
_cell.length_b   1.000
_cell.length_c   1.000
_cell.angle_alpha   90.00
_cell.angle_beta   90.00
_cell.angle_gamma   90.00
#
_symmetry.space_group_name_H-M   'P 1'
#
loop_
_entity.id
_entity.type
_entity.pdbx_description
1 polymer ?
#
loop_
_entity_poly.entity_id
_entity_poly.type
_entity_poly.pdbx_seq_one_letter_code
_entity_poly.pdbx_strand_id
1 'polypeptide(L)'
;MPLLARTGSLAAGTAAGILFLIAMVTVTPVSWFISGMIAGIASKGSGRGALAALISALITVFIMITLTIAMPTSMMQAIQSSTGNSFIYSFISYSVQQINSPASPLVGRIAIDFTLFSIVGGLVGGSLFRNSIRMEDIEQKK
;
A
#
# COMPACT_ATOMS: atom_id res chain seq x y z
N MET A 1 30.12 -18.79 -0.82
CA MET A 1 29.66 -17.40 -0.55
C MET A 1 28.14 -17.41 -0.54
N PRO A 2 27.45 -17.34 0.61
CA PRO A 2 26.01 -17.17 0.57
C PRO A 2 25.75 -15.69 0.24
N LEU A 3 25.21 -15.44 -0.95
CA LEU A 3 24.60 -14.16 -1.30
C LEU A 3 23.38 -13.98 -0.38
N LEU A 4 23.62 -13.47 0.83
CA LEU A 4 22.53 -12.93 1.63
C LEU A 4 21.95 -11.78 0.81
N ALA A 5 20.74 -11.97 0.28
CA ALA A 5 19.82 -10.88 -0.01
C ALA A 5 19.44 -10.20 1.32
N ARG A 6 20.44 -9.56 1.96
CA ARG A 6 20.41 -9.00 3.32
C ARG A 6 19.78 -7.61 3.37
N THR A 7 19.50 -7.03 2.22
CA THR A 7 18.99 -5.67 2.09
C THR A 7 17.61 -5.71 1.47
N GLY A 8 16.58 -5.57 2.30
CA GLY A 8 15.25 -5.22 1.80
C GLY A 8 15.34 -3.87 1.07
N SER A 9 14.62 -3.78 -0.04
CA SER A 9 14.61 -2.60 -0.91
C SER A 9 13.36 -1.79 -0.64
N LEU A 10 13.54 -0.47 -0.47
CA LEU A 10 12.41 0.45 -0.34
C LEU A 10 11.50 0.34 -1.57
N ALA A 11 12.08 0.32 -2.78
CA ALA A 11 11.32 0.20 -4.03
C ALA A 11 10.50 -1.11 -4.12
N ALA A 12 11.07 -2.22 -3.63
CA ALA A 12 10.34 -3.49 -3.59
C ALA A 12 9.16 -3.44 -2.60
N GLY A 13 9.37 -2.81 -1.44
CA GLY A 13 8.29 -2.54 -0.47
C GLY A 13 7.19 -1.66 -1.05
N THR A 14 7.56 -0.58 -1.75
CA THR A 14 6.59 0.32 -2.37
C THR A 14 5.77 -0.40 -3.44
N ALA A 15 6.44 -1.13 -4.34
CA ALA A 15 5.76 -1.88 -5.40
C ALA A 15 4.81 -2.94 -4.82
N ALA A 16 5.24 -3.66 -3.79
CA ALA A 16 4.40 -4.66 -3.11
C ALA A 16 3.16 -4.03 -2.46
N GLY A 17 3.31 -2.88 -1.79
CA GLY A 17 2.18 -2.16 -1.18
C GLY A 17 1.19 -1.64 -2.22
N ILE A 18 1.67 -1.06 -3.32
CA ILE A 18 0.82 -0.57 -4.42
C ILE A 18 0.05 -1.74 -5.06
N LEU A 19 0.76 -2.80 -5.44
CA LEU A 19 0.14 -3.98 -6.06
C LEU A 19 -0.89 -4.62 -5.15
N PHE A 20 -0.63 -4.67 -3.84
CA PHE A 20 -1.58 -5.23 -2.89
C PHE A 20 -2.82 -4.34 -2.70
N LEU A 21 -2.65 -3.01 -2.60
CA LEU A 21 -3.79 -2.08 -2.51
C LEU A 21 -4.66 -2.13 -3.75
N ILE A 22 -4.03 -2.19 -4.92
CA ILE A 22 -4.70 -2.36 -6.20
C ILE A 22 -5.42 -3.72 -6.22
N ALA A 23 -4.73 -4.82 -5.88
CA ALA A 23 -5.30 -6.18 -5.87
C ALA A 23 -6.47 -6.36 -4.89
N MET A 24 -6.40 -5.71 -3.73
CA MET A 24 -7.45 -5.76 -2.69
C MET A 24 -8.57 -4.74 -2.91
N VAL A 25 -8.50 -3.93 -3.99
CA VAL A 25 -9.55 -3.03 -4.48
C VAL A 25 -10.29 -2.30 -3.34
N THR A 26 -9.50 -1.84 -2.37
CA THR A 26 -9.87 -0.95 -1.26
C THR A 26 -11.20 -1.27 -0.55
N VAL A 27 -11.34 -2.49 -0.02
CA VAL A 27 -12.57 -2.96 0.63
C VAL A 27 -12.81 -2.38 2.03
N THR A 28 -11.78 -1.98 2.79
CA THR A 28 -11.92 -1.44 4.16
C THR A 28 -10.65 -0.71 4.65
N PRO A 29 -10.69 0.07 5.75
CA PRO A 29 -9.47 0.61 6.39
C PRO A 29 -8.41 -0.47 6.71
N VAL A 30 -8.84 -1.71 6.92
CA VAL A 30 -7.98 -2.87 7.20
C VAL A 30 -7.10 -3.23 6.00
N SER A 31 -7.57 -3.05 4.75
CA SER A 31 -6.75 -3.35 3.57
C SER A 31 -5.54 -2.42 3.45
N TRP A 32 -5.68 -1.17 3.92
CA TRP A 32 -4.59 -0.19 3.97
C TRP A 32 -3.54 -0.57 5.00
N PHE A 33 -3.97 -1.03 6.17
CA PHE A 33 -3.07 -1.56 7.19
C PHE A 33 -2.30 -2.79 6.70
N ILE A 34 -2.98 -3.76 6.08
CA ILE A 34 -2.35 -4.99 5.59
C ILE A 34 -1.39 -4.69 4.43
N SER A 35 -1.76 -3.78 3.53
CA SER A 35 -0.86 -3.30 2.48
C SER A 35 0.41 -2.70 3.08
N GLY A 36 0.24 -1.84 4.08
CA GLY A 36 1.34 -1.30 4.87
C GLY A 36 2.25 -2.40 5.40
N MET A 37 1.68 -3.42 6.05
CA MET A 37 2.43 -4.57 6.55
C MET A 37 3.23 -5.28 5.46
N ILE A 38 2.64 -5.52 4.29
CA ILE A 38 3.30 -6.20 3.19
C ILE A 38 4.44 -5.35 2.63
N ALA A 39 4.23 -4.04 2.46
CA ALA A 39 5.29 -3.09 2.10
C ALA A 39 6.42 -3.11 3.14
N GLY A 40 6.07 -3.17 4.42
CA GLY A 40 6.99 -3.30 5.54
C GLY A 40 7.85 -4.58 5.46
N ILE A 41 7.20 -5.73 5.30
CA ILE A 41 7.86 -7.04 5.18
C ILE A 41 8.81 -7.06 3.99
N ALA A 42 8.37 -6.58 2.83
CA ALA A 42 9.19 -6.55 1.62
C ALA A 42 10.38 -5.58 1.73
N SER A 43 10.24 -4.49 2.48
CA SER A 43 11.33 -3.53 2.73
C SER A 43 12.37 -4.00 3.77
N LYS A 44 12.06 -5.05 4.55
CA LYS A 44 12.88 -5.63 5.63
C LYS A 44 13.53 -4.60 6.56
N GLY A 45 12.72 -3.70 7.12
CA GLY A 45 13.14 -2.79 8.19
C GLY A 45 12.06 -1.79 8.56
N SER A 46 11.87 -1.48 9.85
CA SER A 46 10.74 -0.66 10.30
C SER A 46 10.71 0.76 9.69
N GLY A 47 11.85 1.48 9.72
CA GLY A 47 11.93 2.83 9.13
C GLY A 47 11.76 2.85 7.61
N ARG A 48 12.33 1.85 6.92
CA ARG A 48 12.16 1.68 5.47
C ARG A 48 10.76 1.22 5.10
N GLY A 49 10.13 0.43 5.97
CA GLY A 49 8.78 -0.10 5.82
C GLY A 49 7.72 0.97 5.99
N ALA A 50 7.89 1.84 6.98
CA ALA A 50 7.06 3.03 7.15
C ALA A 50 7.11 3.93 5.90
N LEU A 51 8.32 4.20 5.39
CA LEU A 51 8.50 5.02 4.18
C LEU A 51 7.95 4.35 2.93
N ALA A 52 8.18 3.04 2.74
CA ALA A 52 7.63 2.28 1.63
C ALA A 52 6.09 2.24 1.66
N ALA A 53 5.51 2.08 2.85
CA ALA A 53 4.06 2.10 3.08
C ALA A 53 3.45 3.49 2.87
N LEU A 54 4.16 4.55 3.25
CA LEU A 54 3.76 5.94 2.98
C LEU A 54 3.74 6.23 1.49
N ILE A 55 4.85 5.94 0.79
CA ILE A 55 4.97 6.24 -0.64
C ILE A 55 3.96 5.41 -1.44
N SER A 56 3.74 4.13 -1.09
CA SER A 56 2.73 3.30 -1.75
C SER A 56 1.31 3.80 -1.52
N ALA A 57 0.97 4.24 -0.30
CA ALA A 57 -0.32 4.84 0.00
C ALA A 57 -0.56 6.13 -0.82
N LEU A 58 0.42 7.04 -0.86
CA LEU A 58 0.33 8.29 -1.62
C LEU A 58 0.16 8.04 -3.13
N ILE A 59 0.94 7.10 -3.69
CA ILE A 59 0.82 6.74 -5.11
C ILE A 59 -0.55 6.15 -5.41
N THR A 60 -1.06 5.29 -4.52
CA THR A 60 -2.40 4.68 -4.69
C THR A 60 -3.49 5.74 -4.66
N VAL A 61 -3.44 6.69 -3.71
CA VAL A 61 -4.39 7.82 -3.64
C VAL A 61 -4.32 8.66 -4.92
N PHE A 62 -3.12 8.96 -5.40
CA PHE A 62 -2.93 9.70 -6.65
C PHE A 62 -3.60 8.98 -7.84
N ILE A 63 -3.38 7.67 -7.98
CA ILE A 63 -4.00 6.85 -9.03
C ILE A 63 -5.55 6.90 -8.92
N MET A 64 -6.10 6.75 -7.72
CA MET A 64 -7.55 6.80 -7.50
C MET A 64 -8.17 8.14 -7.89
N ILE A 65 -7.51 9.26 -7.54
CA ILE A 65 -7.95 10.61 -7.90
C ILE A 65 -7.87 10.80 -9.41
N THR A 66 -6.74 10.44 -10.03
CA THR A 66 -6.56 10.57 -11.49
C THR A 66 -7.61 9.77 -12.26
N LEU A 67 -7.88 8.52 -11.87
CA LEU A 67 -8.88 7.69 -12.53
C LEU A 67 -10.29 8.23 -12.34
N THR A 68 -10.62 8.76 -11.16
CA THR A 68 -11.94 9.34 -10.90
C THR A 68 -12.22 10.58 -11.76
N ILE A 69 -11.19 11.39 -12.02
CA ILE A 69 -11.30 12.56 -12.90
C ILE A 69 -11.30 12.14 -14.37
N ALA A 70 -10.47 11.17 -14.74
CA ALA A 70 -10.25 10.79 -16.14
C ALA A 70 -11.29 9.82 -16.70
N MET A 71 -12.01 9.06 -15.88
CA MET A 71 -12.98 8.05 -16.32
C MET A 71 -14.41 8.42 -15.89
N PRO A 72 -15.25 8.91 -16.84
CA PRO A 72 -16.68 9.07 -16.63
C PRO A 72 -17.34 7.73 -16.28
N THR A 73 -18.35 7.76 -15.41
CA THR A 73 -19.15 6.59 -15.00
C THR A 73 -19.76 5.81 -16.17
N SER A 74 -20.04 6.49 -17.29
CA SER A 74 -20.52 5.88 -18.54
C SER A 74 -19.48 5.00 -19.22
N MET A 75 -18.18 5.32 -19.13
CA MET A 75 -17.10 4.46 -19.64
C MET A 75 -16.87 3.23 -18.75
N MET A 76 -17.11 3.34 -17.44
CA MET A 76 -16.98 2.19 -16.53
C MET A 76 -17.97 1.07 -16.84
N GLN A 77 -19.24 1.42 -17.07
CA GLN A 77 -20.26 0.44 -17.44
C GLN A 77 -19.92 -0.23 -18.77
N ALA A 78 -19.40 0.53 -19.74
CA ALA A 78 -18.95 0.00 -21.02
C ALA A 78 -17.77 -0.98 -20.89
N ILE A 79 -16.79 -0.71 -20.01
CA ILE A 79 -15.66 -1.61 -19.72
C ILE A 79 -16.15 -2.88 -19.02
N GLN A 80 -17.06 -2.75 -18.06
CA GLN A 80 -17.64 -3.92 -17.37
C GLN A 80 -18.42 -4.81 -18.34
N SER A 81 -19.22 -4.22 -19.23
CA SER A 81 -20.00 -4.97 -20.23
C SER A 81 -19.14 -5.55 -21.36
N SER A 82 -18.04 -4.89 -21.72
CA SER A 82 -17.17 -5.29 -22.84
C SER A 82 -16.09 -6.29 -22.43
N THR A 83 -15.47 -6.10 -21.26
CA THR A 83 -14.33 -6.89 -20.79
C THR A 83 -14.72 -7.93 -19.75
N GLY A 84 -15.92 -7.84 -19.16
CA GLY A 84 -16.34 -8.68 -18.02
C GLY A 84 -15.50 -8.46 -16.76
N ASN A 85 -14.63 -7.44 -16.76
CA ASN A 85 -13.60 -7.25 -15.75
C ASN A 85 -14.17 -6.46 -14.56
N SER A 86 -14.69 -7.18 -13.57
CA SER A 86 -15.25 -6.62 -12.34
C SER A 86 -14.22 -5.87 -11.49
N PHE A 87 -12.93 -6.18 -11.64
CA PHE A 87 -11.87 -5.57 -10.87
C PHE A 87 -11.74 -4.06 -11.14
N ILE A 88 -11.64 -3.68 -12.42
CA ILE A 88 -11.50 -2.28 -12.83
C ILE A 88 -12.74 -1.50 -12.44
N TYR A 89 -13.91 -2.11 -12.63
CA TYR A 89 -15.19 -1.53 -12.22
C TYR A 89 -15.24 -1.25 -10.71
N SER A 90 -14.95 -2.24 -9.87
CA SER A 90 -14.98 -2.10 -8.40
C SER A 90 -14.00 -1.06 -7.89
N PHE A 91 -12.80 -0.98 -8.48
CA PHE A 91 -11.77 -0.02 -8.06
C PHE A 91 -12.16 1.41 -8.36
N ILE A 92 -12.65 1.67 -9.57
CA ILE A 92 -13.06 3.02 -9.97
C ILE A 92 -14.38 3.38 -9.28
N SER A 93 -15.34 2.46 -9.15
CA SER A 93 -16.60 2.72 -8.44
C SER A 93 -16.37 3.09 -6.97
N TYR A 94 -15.44 2.40 -6.30
CA TYR A 94 -15.04 2.74 -4.94
C TYR A 94 -14.38 4.12 -4.89
N SER A 95 -13.44 4.39 -5.81
CA SER A 95 -12.75 5.69 -5.89
C SER A 95 -13.75 6.84 -6.07
N VAL A 96 -14.74 6.67 -6.96
CA VAL A 96 -15.82 7.62 -7.23
C VAL A 96 -16.74 7.79 -6.01
N GLN A 97 -17.15 6.70 -5.36
CA GLN A 97 -18.00 6.77 -4.15
C GLN A 97 -17.30 7.49 -3.00
N GLN A 98 -16.00 7.25 -2.79
CA GLN A 98 -15.23 7.94 -1.76
C GLN A 98 -15.07 9.43 -2.08
N ILE A 99 -14.91 9.81 -3.34
CA ILE A 99 -14.76 11.22 -3.74
C ILE A 99 -16.09 11.99 -3.71
N ASN A 100 -17.21 11.37 -4.09
CA ASN A 100 -18.52 12.01 -4.16
C ASN A 100 -19.35 11.90 -2.87
N SER A 101 -18.81 11.28 -1.81
CA SER A 101 -19.51 11.18 -0.53
C SER A 101 -19.66 12.57 0.12
N PRO A 102 -20.87 12.98 0.55
CA PRO A 102 -21.18 14.33 1.06
C PRO A 102 -20.44 14.73 2.35
N ALA A 103 -19.61 13.86 2.92
CA ALA A 103 -18.69 14.22 3.99
C ALA A 103 -17.44 14.91 3.39
N SER A 104 -17.56 16.19 3.05
CA SER A 104 -16.45 17.02 2.56
C SER A 104 -15.43 17.48 3.65
N PRO A 105 -14.95 16.57 4.53
CA PRO A 105 -13.55 16.57 4.97
C PRO A 105 -12.74 15.38 4.44
N LEU A 106 -13.28 14.59 3.49
CA LEU A 106 -12.77 13.26 3.15
C LEU A 106 -11.36 13.23 2.51
N VAL A 107 -10.94 14.21 1.71
CA VAL A 107 -9.52 14.23 1.25
C VAL A 107 -8.57 14.35 2.44
N GLY A 108 -8.95 15.12 3.47
CA GLY A 108 -8.21 15.18 4.73
C GLY A 108 -8.30 13.88 5.52
N ARG A 109 -9.52 13.35 5.76
CA ARG A 109 -9.70 12.14 6.59
C ARG A 109 -9.27 10.84 5.94
N ILE A 110 -9.61 10.57 4.68
CA ILE A 110 -9.17 9.37 3.94
C ILE A 110 -7.66 9.40 3.76
N ALA A 111 -7.12 10.51 3.25
CA ALA A 111 -5.69 10.55 2.96
C ALA A 111 -4.86 10.55 4.23
N ILE A 112 -5.32 11.13 5.33
CA ILE A 112 -4.56 11.10 6.59
C ILE A 112 -4.81 9.78 7.33
N ASP A 113 -6.05 9.37 7.59
CA ASP A 113 -6.34 8.20 8.42
C ASP A 113 -5.89 6.90 7.75
N PHE A 114 -6.15 6.71 6.45
CA PHE A 114 -5.72 5.48 5.74
C PHE A 114 -4.23 5.44 5.46
N THR A 115 -3.61 6.59 5.21
CA THR A 115 -2.14 6.65 5.09
C THR A 115 -1.50 6.36 6.45
N LEU A 116 -2.05 6.88 7.55
CA LEU A 116 -1.59 6.53 8.89
C LEU A 116 -1.71 5.03 9.17
N PHE A 117 -2.84 4.40 8.82
CA PHE A 117 -2.98 2.95 8.93
C PHE A 117 -1.95 2.20 8.09
N SER A 118 -1.66 2.65 6.87
CA SER A 118 -0.60 2.08 6.03
C SER A 118 0.78 2.23 6.69
N ILE A 119 1.11 3.41 7.22
CA ILE A 119 2.38 3.66 7.92
C ILE A 119 2.54 2.73 9.13
N VAL A 120 1.50 2.61 9.97
CA VAL A 120 1.52 1.72 11.14
C VAL A 120 1.69 0.27 10.69
N GLY A 121 1.00 -0.15 9.63
CA GLY A 121 1.23 -1.44 8.99
C GLY A 121 2.68 -1.62 8.55
N GLY A 122 3.26 -0.63 7.88
CA GLY A 122 4.65 -0.62 7.40
C GLY A 122 5.68 -0.73 8.51
N LEU A 123 5.43 -0.07 9.64
CA LEU A 123 6.25 -0.20 10.84
C LEU A 123 6.18 -1.63 11.40
N VAL A 124 4.98 -2.18 11.54
CA VAL A 124 4.76 -3.54 12.06
C VAL A 124 5.41 -4.56 11.12
N GLY A 125 5.09 -4.54 9.83
CA GLY A 125 5.64 -5.46 8.85
C GLY A 125 7.15 -5.37 8.71
N GLY A 126 7.71 -4.16 8.75
CA GLY A 126 9.16 -3.93 8.70
C GLY A 126 9.89 -4.33 10.00
N SER A 127 9.18 -4.39 11.13
CA SER A 127 9.75 -4.81 12.41
C SER A 127 9.85 -6.33 12.56
N LEU A 128 8.96 -7.09 11.90
CA LEU A 128 8.92 -8.56 11.97
C LEU A 128 10.21 -9.25 11.48
N PHE A 129 10.94 -8.61 10.57
CA PHE A 129 12.18 -9.12 9.99
C PHE A 129 13.40 -8.26 10.31
N ARG A 130 13.33 -7.45 11.37
CA ARG A 130 14.51 -6.72 11.86
C ARG A 130 15.55 -7.77 12.24
N ASN A 131 16.62 -7.89 11.44
CA ASN A 131 17.79 -8.69 11.77
C ASN A 131 18.11 -8.43 13.24
N SER A 132 17.85 -9.40 14.12
CA SER A 132 18.63 -9.48 15.33
C SER A 132 20.05 -9.69 14.81
N ILE A 133 20.89 -8.68 15.00
CA ILE A 133 22.30 -8.97 15.10
C ILE A 133 22.34 -9.85 16.35
N ARG A 134 22.34 -11.17 16.17
CA ARG A 134 22.59 -12.11 17.28
C ARG A 134 23.90 -11.61 17.88
N MET A 135 23.85 -11.23 19.16
CA MET A 135 25.04 -10.85 19.92
C MET A 135 26.11 -11.97 19.94
N GLU A 136 25.76 -13.18 19.50
CA GLU A 136 26.68 -14.31 19.30
C GLU A 136 27.80 -14.03 18.28
N ASP A 137 27.64 -13.10 17.33
CA ASP A 137 28.70 -12.75 16.36
C ASP A 137 29.73 -11.73 16.88
N ILE A 138 29.54 -11.17 18.09
CA ILE A 138 30.47 -10.17 18.66
C ILE A 138 31.56 -10.84 19.51
N GLU A 139 31.34 -12.07 20.02
CA GLU A 139 32.33 -12.77 20.86
C GLU A 139 33.40 -13.54 20.09
N GLN A 140 33.22 -13.86 18.80
CA GLN A 140 34.25 -14.58 18.03
C GLN A 140 35.39 -13.70 17.50
N LYS A 141 35.41 -12.41 17.87
CA LYS A 141 36.47 -11.47 17.48
C LYS A 141 37.20 -10.91 18.71
N LYS A 142 37.70 -11.80 19.56
CA LYS A 142 38.78 -11.50 20.51
C LYS A 142 39.89 -12.52 20.36
#